data_AF-A0A965NHW9-F1
#
_entry.id   AF-A0A965NHW9-F1
#
_cell.length_a   1.000
_cell.length_b   1.000
_cell.length_c   1.000
_cell.angle_alpha   90.00
_cell.angle_beta   90.00
_cell.angle_gamma   90.00
#
_symmetry.space_group_name_H-M   'P 1'
#
loop_
_entity.id
_entity.type
_entity.pdbx_description
1 polymer ?
#
loop_
_entity_poly.entity_id
_entity_poly.type
_entity_poly.pdbx_seq_one_letter_code
_entity_poly.pdbx_strand_id
1 'polypeptide(L)'
;MILHILFLSLFLSCNVMDATQYTNPIDFVLKDKKPTQGLLDLLKIQDVQHDGTLTSIVDATQKSWIRPAGKERWEIDSTQFVSSDEVWKLIDDLQLRAEVKPAQTQYDYVLLMGATAMRMQLRLRYFEQLVAQGIAFEKLVILVGQRALTDEEKEFLKQQYNAVDVQTESDAARVIVQNLSDTIQKKLQFISVPMLDDGKGGMRRPNTADTVNAWLETNVQPGSCLAISNQPFVAYQHSVTRGLLPQTCTLETVGQASTTDTRIGVYLDSVARILYQEQKNK
;
A
#
# COMPACT_ATOMS: atom_id res chain seq x y z
N MET A 1 -47.92 -52.09 -10.64
CA MET A 1 -47.49 -52.28 -9.24
C MET A 1 -46.02 -52.69 -9.28
N ILE A 2 -45.00 -51.96 -8.90
CA ILE A 2 -44.80 -50.65 -8.26
C ILE A 2 -43.46 -50.15 -8.85
N LEU A 3 -43.42 -48.95 -9.45
CA LEU A 3 -42.18 -48.33 -9.92
C LEU A 3 -41.66 -47.44 -8.77
N HIS A 4 -40.62 -47.91 -8.07
CA HIS A 4 -39.94 -47.12 -7.03
C HIS A 4 -39.03 -46.09 -7.70
N ILE A 5 -39.43 -44.82 -7.68
CA ILE A 5 -38.58 -43.68 -8.03
C ILE A 5 -37.77 -43.32 -6.78
N LEU A 6 -36.48 -43.65 -6.80
CA LEU A 6 -35.50 -43.21 -5.81
C LEU A 6 -35.05 -41.79 -6.16
N PHE A 7 -35.57 -40.81 -5.43
CA PHE A 7 -35.07 -39.43 -5.44
C PHE A 7 -33.75 -39.38 -4.65
N LEU A 8 -32.62 -39.39 -5.36
CA LEU A 8 -31.30 -39.19 -4.78
C LEU A 8 -31.05 -37.68 -4.68
N SER A 9 -31.35 -37.09 -3.53
CA SER A 9 -31.00 -35.71 -3.21
C SER A 9 -29.49 -35.59 -3.03
N LEU A 10 -28.80 -35.16 -4.10
CA LEU A 10 -27.40 -34.75 -4.05
C LEU A 10 -27.31 -33.45 -3.24
N PHE A 11 -26.98 -33.55 -1.96
CA PHE A 11 -26.49 -32.39 -1.21
C PHE A 11 -25.10 -32.04 -1.75
N LEU A 12 -25.03 -31.07 -2.67
CA LEU A 12 -23.79 -30.33 -2.86
C LEU A 12 -23.53 -29.56 -1.57
N SER A 13 -22.69 -30.13 -0.70
CA SER A 13 -21.95 -29.34 0.27
C SER A 13 -21.04 -28.41 -0.53
N CYS A 14 -21.53 -27.20 -0.80
CA CYS A 14 -20.66 -26.07 -1.06
C CYS A 14 -19.75 -25.96 0.17
N ASN A 15 -18.54 -26.51 0.05
CA ASN A 15 -17.44 -26.01 0.84
C ASN A 15 -17.31 -24.54 0.43
N VAL A 16 -17.91 -23.67 1.23
CA VAL A 16 -17.51 -22.27 1.27
C VAL A 16 -16.03 -22.34 1.65
N MET A 17 -15.17 -22.30 0.63
CA MET A 17 -13.76 -22.01 0.85
C MET A 17 -13.76 -20.76 1.71
N ASP A 18 -13.22 -20.91 2.92
CA ASP A 18 -13.08 -19.85 3.89
C ASP A 18 -12.38 -18.69 3.19
N ALA A 19 -13.13 -17.67 2.78
CA ALA A 19 -12.67 -16.55 1.95
C ALA A 19 -11.74 -15.61 2.75
N THR A 20 -11.09 -16.13 3.80
CA THR A 20 -10.41 -15.42 4.87
C THR A 20 -8.90 -15.62 4.86
N GLN A 21 -8.33 -16.37 3.92
CA GLN A 21 -6.87 -16.45 3.77
C GLN A 21 -6.32 -15.25 2.97
N TYR A 22 -6.48 -14.05 3.55
CA TYR A 22 -5.70 -12.86 3.19
C TYR A 22 -4.37 -12.94 3.92
N THR A 23 -3.30 -13.23 3.21
CA THR A 23 -1.96 -12.97 3.72
C THR A 23 -1.59 -11.56 3.29
N ASN A 24 -1.36 -10.67 4.26
CA ASN A 24 -0.53 -9.49 4.04
C ASN A 24 0.72 -9.97 3.29
N PRO A 25 1.17 -9.30 2.21
CA PRO A 25 2.33 -9.76 1.45
C PRO A 25 3.56 -9.99 2.34
N ILE A 26 3.61 -9.35 3.51
CA ILE A 26 4.68 -9.54 4.51
C ILE A 26 4.07 -9.53 5.91
N ASP A 27 4.15 -10.64 6.64
CA ASP A 27 3.81 -10.71 8.07
C ASP A 27 5.09 -10.59 8.92
N PHE A 28 5.26 -9.47 9.61
CA PHE A 28 6.37 -9.31 10.57
C PHE A 28 6.03 -9.88 11.95
N VAL A 29 4.74 -10.08 12.22
CA VAL A 29 4.23 -10.60 13.47
C VAL A 29 3.29 -11.77 13.21
N LEU A 30 3.60 -12.91 13.80
CA LEU A 30 2.83 -14.14 13.75
C LEU A 30 1.42 -13.97 14.36
N LYS A 31 0.56 -14.99 14.16
CA LYS A 31 -0.82 -15.00 14.68
C LYS A 31 -0.87 -14.91 16.21
N ASP A 32 0.14 -15.41 16.91
CA ASP A 32 0.27 -15.35 18.37
C ASP A 32 0.91 -14.05 18.89
N LYS A 33 0.95 -13.01 18.04
CA LYS A 33 1.56 -11.69 18.31
C LYS A 33 3.08 -11.73 18.54
N LYS A 34 3.76 -12.84 18.19
CA LYS A 34 5.22 -12.90 18.26
C LYS A 34 5.89 -12.38 16.98
N PRO A 35 7.01 -11.64 17.11
CA PRO A 35 7.88 -11.29 15.98
C PRO A 35 8.33 -12.52 15.19
N THR A 36 8.50 -12.36 13.87
CA THR A 36 9.20 -13.37 13.06
C THR A 36 10.71 -13.34 13.33
N GLN A 37 11.38 -14.46 13.07
CA GLN A 37 12.84 -14.54 13.22
C GLN A 37 13.56 -13.52 12.32
N GLY A 38 13.10 -13.34 11.07
CA GLY A 38 13.69 -12.35 10.16
C GLY A 38 13.59 -10.91 10.68
N LEU A 39 12.50 -10.56 11.39
CA LEU A 39 12.42 -9.26 12.06
C LEU A 39 13.43 -9.15 13.21
N LEU A 40 13.54 -10.18 14.05
CA LEU A 40 14.48 -10.20 15.18
C LEU A 40 15.93 -10.11 14.70
N ASP A 41 16.27 -10.79 13.61
CA ASP A 41 17.59 -10.73 12.99
C ASP A 41 17.89 -9.32 12.45
N LEU A 42 16.91 -8.69 11.80
CA LEU A 42 17.04 -7.30 11.33
C LEU A 42 17.24 -6.31 12.49
N LEU A 43 16.46 -6.44 13.58
CA LEU A 43 16.59 -5.62 14.78
C LEU A 43 17.98 -5.77 15.42
N LYS A 44 18.48 -7.01 15.50
CA LYS A 44 19.80 -7.32 16.04
C LYS A 44 20.92 -6.67 15.22
N ILE A 45 20.89 -6.76 13.89
CA ILE A 45 21.94 -6.18 13.04
C ILE A 45 21.93 -4.64 13.10
N GLN A 46 20.75 -4.04 13.25
CA GLN A 46 20.60 -2.59 13.39
C GLN A 46 20.78 -2.09 14.84
N ASP A 47 21.20 -2.96 15.77
CA ASP A 47 21.39 -2.67 17.20
C ASP A 47 20.16 -2.00 17.87
N VAL A 48 18.96 -2.47 17.51
CA VAL A 48 17.71 -1.97 18.10
C VAL A 48 17.38 -2.73 19.36
N GLN A 49 17.49 -2.06 20.51
CA GLN A 49 17.23 -2.64 21.83
C GLN A 49 15.72 -2.84 22.08
N HIS A 50 15.31 -4.04 22.49
CA HIS A 50 13.92 -4.39 22.81
C HIS A 50 13.84 -5.59 23.78
N ASP A 51 12.67 -5.82 24.39
CA ASP A 51 12.42 -6.98 25.28
C ASP A 51 11.83 -8.21 24.57
N GLY A 52 11.57 -8.11 23.25
CA GLY A 52 11.02 -9.17 22.41
C GLY A 52 9.49 -9.14 22.30
N THR A 53 8.82 -8.26 23.05
CA THR A 53 7.39 -7.98 22.86
C THR A 53 7.17 -7.07 21.66
N LEU A 54 6.00 -7.21 21.00
CA LEU A 54 5.63 -6.33 19.89
C LEU A 54 5.64 -4.85 20.31
N THR A 55 5.16 -4.53 21.51
CA THR A 55 5.13 -3.15 22.00
C THR A 55 6.53 -2.56 22.13
N SER A 56 7.45 -3.26 22.78
CA SER A 56 8.84 -2.78 22.90
C SER A 56 9.51 -2.60 21.54
N ILE A 57 9.27 -3.51 20.60
CA ILE A 57 9.80 -3.43 19.24
C ILE A 57 9.21 -2.24 18.48
N VAL A 58 7.90 -2.00 18.56
CA VAL A 58 7.27 -0.84 17.94
C VAL A 58 7.86 0.44 18.53
N ASP A 59 7.93 0.57 19.85
CA ASP A 59 8.49 1.76 20.50
C ASP A 59 9.94 2.03 20.08
N ALA A 60 10.77 0.98 20.04
CA ALA A 60 12.16 1.07 19.64
C ALA A 60 12.33 1.47 18.16
N THR A 61 11.56 0.85 17.26
CA THR A 61 11.64 1.13 15.81
C THR A 61 11.03 2.49 15.45
N GLN A 62 9.96 2.92 16.14
CA GLN A 62 9.41 4.27 15.96
C GLN A 62 10.40 5.37 16.35
N LYS A 63 11.28 5.10 17.32
CA LYS A 63 12.34 6.03 17.71
C LYS A 63 13.53 6.01 16.75
N SER A 64 13.95 4.83 16.31
CA SER A 64 15.23 4.65 15.61
C SER A 64 15.13 4.65 14.08
N TRP A 65 14.00 4.24 13.51
CA TRP A 65 13.89 4.01 12.06
C TRP A 65 12.94 4.97 11.34
N ILE A 66 12.02 5.64 12.05
CA ILE A 66 11.06 6.53 11.42
C ILE A 66 11.73 7.81 10.93
N ARG A 67 11.38 8.19 9.71
CA ARG A 67 11.77 9.49 9.16
C ARG A 67 11.27 10.64 10.04
N PRO A 68 12.11 11.66 10.34
CA PRO A 68 11.66 12.87 11.03
C PRO A 68 10.47 13.55 10.34
N ALA A 69 9.58 14.14 11.12
CA ALA A 69 8.43 14.88 10.59
C ALA A 69 8.88 16.01 9.64
N GLY A 70 8.10 16.25 8.58
CA GLY A 70 8.36 17.34 7.64
C GLY A 70 9.45 17.09 6.59
N LYS A 71 10.33 16.10 6.79
CA LYS A 71 11.30 15.68 5.78
C LYS A 71 10.67 14.85 4.65
N GLU A 72 11.45 14.43 3.68
CA GLU A 72 11.10 13.48 2.63
C GLU A 72 11.97 12.21 2.74
N ARG A 73 11.57 11.12 2.09
CA ARG A 73 12.24 9.81 2.29
C ARG A 73 13.68 9.75 1.78
N TRP A 74 14.02 10.56 0.78
CA TRP A 74 15.40 10.71 0.31
C TRP A 74 16.27 11.54 1.26
N GLU A 75 15.66 12.27 2.21
CA GLU A 75 16.36 13.05 3.25
C GLU A 75 16.63 12.24 4.52
N ILE A 76 16.24 10.96 4.56
CA ILE A 76 16.64 10.06 5.65
C ILE A 76 18.16 9.88 5.56
N ASP A 77 18.86 10.33 6.60
CA ASP A 77 20.27 10.04 6.77
C ASP A 77 20.42 8.54 6.91
N SER A 78 20.97 7.92 5.87
CA SER A 78 21.15 6.46 5.82
C SER A 78 22.49 6.03 6.40
N THR A 79 23.38 6.98 6.75
CA THR A 79 24.69 6.67 7.33
C THR A 79 24.60 6.12 8.75
N GLN A 80 23.49 6.37 9.44
CA GLN A 80 23.21 5.83 10.77
C GLN A 80 22.80 4.34 10.75
N PHE A 81 22.51 3.76 9.58
CA PHE A 81 22.03 2.39 9.46
C PHE A 81 23.12 1.47 8.92
N VAL A 82 23.14 0.24 9.42
CA VAL A 82 23.99 -0.81 8.87
C VAL A 82 23.46 -1.19 7.48
N SER A 83 24.31 -1.12 6.46
CA SER A 83 23.98 -1.43 5.07
C SER A 83 24.95 -2.46 4.49
N SER A 84 25.04 -3.63 5.14
CA SER A 84 25.83 -4.77 4.68
C SER A 84 25.07 -5.68 3.72
N ASP A 85 25.77 -6.57 3.02
CA ASP A 85 25.15 -7.60 2.17
C ASP A 85 24.19 -8.51 2.97
N GLU A 86 24.51 -8.77 4.24
CA GLU A 86 23.65 -9.52 5.15
C GLU A 86 22.32 -8.81 5.39
N VAL A 87 22.32 -7.49 5.60
CA VAL A 87 21.08 -6.71 5.73
C VAL A 87 20.29 -6.77 4.43
N TRP A 88 20.92 -6.58 3.28
CA TRP A 88 20.22 -6.64 1.99
C TRP A 88 19.63 -8.02 1.70
N LYS A 89 20.33 -9.08 2.08
CA LYS A 89 19.80 -10.44 2.03
C LYS A 89 18.57 -10.61 2.91
N LEU A 90 18.58 -10.09 4.14
CA LEU A 90 17.39 -10.12 5.00
C LEU A 90 16.23 -9.33 4.41
N ILE A 91 16.48 -8.15 3.82
CA ILE A 91 15.45 -7.36 3.15
C ILE A 91 14.81 -8.15 1.99
N ASP A 92 15.58 -8.97 1.25
CA ASP A 92 15.04 -9.89 0.24
C ASP A 92 14.24 -11.04 0.83
N ASP A 93 14.79 -11.69 1.86
CA ASP A 93 14.15 -12.83 2.53
C ASP A 93 12.82 -12.40 3.19
N LEU A 94 12.73 -11.13 3.61
CA LEU A 94 11.51 -10.46 4.10
C LEU A 94 10.59 -9.95 2.97
N GLN A 95 10.92 -10.20 1.70
CA GLN A 95 10.15 -9.82 0.52
C GLN A 95 9.87 -8.32 0.37
N LEU A 96 10.72 -7.46 0.93
CA LEU A 96 10.55 -6.01 0.89
C LEU A 96 10.96 -5.39 -0.45
N ARG A 97 11.68 -6.12 -1.31
CA ARG A 97 12.10 -5.67 -2.65
C ARG A 97 11.33 -6.30 -3.80
N ALA A 98 10.86 -7.52 -3.62
CA ALA A 98 10.26 -8.30 -4.70
C ALA A 98 8.94 -7.68 -5.18
N GLU A 99 8.66 -7.82 -6.47
CA GLU A 99 7.35 -7.49 -7.03
C GLU A 99 6.25 -8.32 -6.35
N VAL A 100 5.15 -7.66 -5.99
CA VAL A 100 3.94 -8.33 -5.51
C VAL A 100 2.91 -8.30 -6.63
N LYS A 101 2.49 -9.48 -7.08
CA LYS A 101 1.53 -9.68 -8.18
C LYS A 101 0.13 -9.98 -7.67
N PRO A 102 -0.91 -9.62 -8.42
CA PRO A 102 -2.27 -10.01 -8.09
C PRO A 102 -2.46 -11.53 -8.22
N ALA A 103 -3.28 -12.12 -7.35
CA ALA A 103 -3.69 -13.51 -7.44
C ALA A 103 -5.04 -13.67 -8.18
N GLN A 104 -5.90 -12.65 -8.13
CA GLN A 104 -7.16 -12.59 -8.87
C GLN A 104 -7.00 -11.86 -10.20
N THR A 105 -7.90 -12.13 -11.14
CA THR A 105 -7.93 -11.47 -12.46
C THR A 105 -9.08 -10.49 -12.64
N GLN A 106 -9.97 -10.38 -11.66
CA GLN A 106 -11.14 -9.49 -11.70
C GLN A 106 -11.32 -8.80 -10.36
N TYR A 107 -11.55 -7.48 -10.39
CA TYR A 107 -11.76 -6.66 -9.19
C TYR A 107 -12.93 -5.68 -9.37
N ASP A 108 -13.66 -5.38 -8.31
CA ASP A 108 -14.66 -4.31 -8.34
C ASP A 108 -13.97 -2.94 -8.32
N TYR A 109 -12.91 -2.82 -7.52
CA TYR A 109 -12.18 -1.58 -7.32
C TYR A 109 -10.67 -1.76 -7.49
N VAL A 110 -10.05 -0.92 -8.30
CA VAL A 110 -8.61 -0.69 -8.27
C VAL A 110 -8.33 0.60 -7.54
N LEU A 111 -7.51 0.57 -6.50
CA LEU A 111 -7.14 1.74 -5.69
C LEU A 111 -5.71 2.15 -6.05
N LEU A 112 -5.55 3.22 -6.84
CA LEU A 112 -4.24 3.79 -7.15
C LEU A 112 -3.83 4.74 -6.02
N MET A 113 -2.85 4.33 -5.22
CA MET A 113 -2.40 5.11 -4.06
C MET A 113 -1.64 6.37 -4.50
N GLY A 114 -1.82 7.47 -3.76
CA GLY A 114 -1.10 8.73 -3.92
C GLY A 114 0.37 8.65 -3.49
N ALA A 115 1.21 9.49 -4.11
CA ALA A 115 2.66 9.60 -3.85
C ALA A 115 3.23 10.87 -4.49
N THR A 116 4.56 10.91 -4.68
CA THR A 116 5.16 11.90 -5.57
C THR A 116 4.73 11.69 -7.02
N ALA A 117 4.74 12.75 -7.83
CA ALA A 117 4.34 12.69 -9.25
C ALA A 117 5.04 11.56 -10.02
N MET A 118 6.36 11.41 -9.86
CA MET A 118 7.15 10.34 -10.46
C MET A 118 6.68 8.94 -10.01
N ARG A 119 6.39 8.76 -8.72
CA ARG A 119 5.92 7.47 -8.17
C ARG A 119 4.48 7.17 -8.60
N MET A 120 3.61 8.17 -8.68
CA MET A 120 2.26 8.00 -9.24
C MET A 120 2.31 7.57 -10.71
N GLN A 121 3.21 8.13 -11.52
CA GLN A 121 3.43 7.66 -12.90
C GLN A 121 3.87 6.19 -12.93
N LEU A 122 4.78 5.76 -12.06
CA LEU A 122 5.19 4.35 -11.98
C LEU A 122 4.03 3.44 -11.59
N ARG A 123 3.20 3.84 -10.62
CA ARG A 123 1.98 3.09 -10.24
C ARG A 123 0.99 2.99 -11.39
N LEU A 124 0.80 4.07 -12.13
CA LEU A 124 -0.11 4.09 -13.27
C LEU A 124 0.37 3.16 -14.39
N ARG A 125 1.67 3.20 -14.71
CA ARG A 125 2.26 2.29 -15.70
C ARG A 125 2.12 0.82 -15.29
N TYR A 126 2.32 0.52 -14.00
CA TYR A 126 2.12 -0.83 -13.50
C TYR A 126 0.65 -1.26 -13.60
N PHE A 127 -0.28 -0.36 -13.27
CA PHE A 127 -1.71 -0.60 -13.50
C PHE A 127 -2.02 -0.91 -14.97
N GLU A 128 -1.52 -0.10 -15.91
CA GLU A 128 -1.72 -0.34 -17.35
C GLU A 128 -1.14 -1.69 -17.80
N GLN A 129 0.03 -2.06 -17.27
CA GLN A 129 0.63 -3.38 -17.49
C GLN A 129 -0.28 -4.50 -16.97
N LEU A 130 -0.85 -4.37 -15.78
CA LEU A 130 -1.78 -5.36 -15.22
C LEU A 130 -3.04 -5.50 -16.08
N VAL A 131 -3.61 -4.38 -16.56
CA VAL A 131 -4.75 -4.40 -17.49
C VAL A 131 -4.38 -5.10 -18.80
N ALA A 132 -3.20 -4.82 -19.36
CA ALA A 132 -2.70 -5.49 -20.56
C ALA A 132 -2.47 -7.01 -20.35
N GLN A 133 -2.22 -7.44 -19.11
CA GLN A 133 -2.11 -8.85 -18.72
C GLN A 133 -3.45 -9.52 -18.43
N GLY A 134 -4.57 -8.81 -18.60
CA GLY A 134 -5.92 -9.36 -18.46
C GLY A 134 -6.59 -9.10 -17.12
N ILE A 135 -6.04 -8.23 -16.27
CA ILE A 135 -6.77 -7.77 -15.08
C ILE A 135 -7.97 -6.92 -15.49
N ALA A 136 -9.17 -7.41 -15.17
CA ALA A 136 -10.43 -6.73 -15.34
C ALA A 136 -10.80 -5.96 -14.06
N PHE A 137 -11.46 -4.80 -14.23
CA PHE A 137 -11.93 -4.00 -13.10
C PHE A 137 -13.17 -3.17 -13.43
N GLU A 138 -13.98 -2.82 -12.42
CA GLU A 138 -15.17 -1.96 -12.61
C GLU A 138 -14.86 -0.47 -12.38
N LYS A 139 -14.11 -0.11 -11.33
CA LYS A 139 -13.73 1.28 -11.03
C LYS A 139 -12.23 1.42 -10.76
N LEU A 140 -11.63 2.47 -11.30
CA LEU A 140 -10.29 2.92 -10.95
C LEU A 140 -10.40 4.15 -10.05
N VAL A 141 -10.05 3.99 -8.78
CA VAL A 141 -10.12 5.03 -7.76
C VAL A 141 -8.73 5.61 -7.52
N ILE A 142 -8.56 6.90 -7.78
CA ILE A 142 -7.32 7.63 -7.53
C ILE A 142 -7.40 8.28 -6.14
N LEU A 143 -6.55 7.84 -5.21
CA LEU A 143 -6.56 8.26 -3.81
C LEU A 143 -5.41 9.24 -3.53
N VAL A 144 -5.71 10.54 -3.45
CA VAL A 144 -4.68 11.60 -3.37
C VAL A 144 -5.01 12.68 -2.34
N GLY A 145 -3.97 13.32 -1.81
CA GLY A 145 -4.08 14.49 -0.94
C GLY A 145 -3.74 15.79 -1.67
N GLN A 146 -4.09 16.93 -1.08
CA GLN A 146 -3.75 18.26 -1.59
C GLN A 146 -2.48 18.85 -0.93
N ARG A 147 -1.45 18.02 -0.74
CA ARG A 147 -0.13 18.57 -0.35
C ARG A 147 0.45 19.36 -1.52
N ALA A 148 1.25 20.38 -1.21
CA ALA A 148 2.04 21.06 -2.21
C ALA A 148 3.04 20.10 -2.87
N LEU A 149 3.25 20.29 -4.18
CA LEU A 149 4.31 19.62 -4.93
C LEU A 149 5.67 20.23 -4.62
N THR A 150 6.72 19.40 -4.67
CA THR A 150 8.10 19.90 -4.70
C THR A 150 8.45 20.49 -6.07
N ASP A 151 9.54 21.25 -6.13
CA ASP A 151 10.02 21.81 -7.41
C ASP A 151 10.42 20.70 -8.40
N GLU A 152 10.99 19.60 -7.91
CA GLU A 152 11.32 18.42 -8.72
C GLU A 152 10.06 17.79 -9.34
N GLU A 153 8.97 17.68 -8.58
CA GLU A 153 7.70 17.17 -9.10
C GLU A 153 7.10 18.09 -10.17
N LYS A 154 7.16 19.41 -9.96
CA LYS A 154 6.69 20.41 -10.92
C LYS A 154 7.49 20.35 -12.22
N GLU A 155 8.81 20.28 -12.12
CA GLU A 155 9.68 20.19 -13.29
C GLU A 155 9.47 18.86 -14.04
N PHE A 156 9.32 17.75 -13.32
CA PHE A 156 8.96 16.46 -13.90
C PHE A 156 7.65 16.54 -14.71
N LEU A 157 6.59 17.13 -14.14
CA LEU A 157 5.29 17.25 -14.81
C LEU A 157 5.36 18.17 -16.04
N LYS A 158 6.11 19.27 -15.94
CA LYS A 158 6.37 20.16 -17.07
C LYS A 158 7.07 19.43 -18.20
N GLN A 159 8.13 18.66 -17.91
CA GLN A 159 8.91 17.95 -18.93
C GLN A 159 8.13 16.78 -19.55
N GLN A 160 7.43 15.99 -18.74
CA GLN A 160 6.79 14.75 -19.19
C GLN A 160 5.38 14.96 -19.76
N TYR A 161 4.67 15.99 -19.30
CA TYR A 161 3.26 16.20 -19.63
C TYR A 161 2.97 17.61 -20.19
N ASN A 162 3.98 18.47 -20.33
CA ASN A 162 3.81 19.88 -20.69
C ASN A 162 2.81 20.62 -19.78
N ALA A 163 2.67 20.15 -18.53
CA ALA A 163 1.74 20.70 -17.58
C ALA A 163 2.37 21.88 -16.85
N VAL A 164 1.78 23.06 -17.04
CA VAL A 164 2.10 24.28 -16.30
C VAL A 164 1.02 24.51 -15.24
N ASP A 165 1.35 25.24 -14.18
CA ASP A 165 0.42 25.62 -13.09
C ASP A 165 -0.10 24.49 -12.18
N VAL A 166 0.61 23.36 -12.12
CA VAL A 166 0.29 22.27 -11.16
C VAL A 166 0.81 22.62 -9.76
N GLN A 167 -0.07 22.63 -8.75
CA GLN A 167 0.30 23.01 -7.38
C GLN A 167 0.28 21.86 -6.39
N THR A 168 -0.66 20.93 -6.53
CA THR A 168 -0.89 19.87 -5.54
C THR A 168 -0.70 18.46 -6.10
N GLU A 169 -0.55 17.48 -5.21
CA GLU A 169 -0.55 16.06 -5.59
C GLU A 169 -1.84 15.66 -6.31
N SER A 170 -3.00 16.21 -5.92
CA SER A 170 -4.26 16.02 -6.65
C SER A 170 -4.21 16.56 -8.09
N ASP A 171 -3.61 17.73 -8.32
CA ASP A 171 -3.44 18.28 -9.66
C ASP A 171 -2.51 17.41 -10.50
N ALA A 172 -1.38 16.97 -9.91
CA ALA A 172 -0.44 16.07 -10.55
C ALA A 172 -1.11 14.76 -10.98
N ALA A 173 -1.95 14.18 -10.13
CA ALA A 173 -2.67 12.95 -10.45
C ALA A 173 -3.63 13.12 -11.63
N ARG A 174 -4.32 14.27 -11.74
CA ARG A 174 -5.19 14.58 -12.88
C ARG A 174 -4.40 14.65 -14.19
N VAL A 175 -3.25 15.31 -14.17
CA VAL A 175 -2.34 15.39 -15.32
C VAL A 175 -1.84 14.00 -15.71
N ILE A 176 -1.41 13.19 -14.73
CA ILE A 176 -0.80 11.88 -14.99
C ILE A 176 -1.78 10.91 -15.66
N VAL A 177 -3.05 10.91 -15.25
CA VAL A 177 -4.06 9.99 -15.81
C VAL A 177 -4.72 10.49 -17.10
N GLN A 178 -4.46 11.71 -17.54
CA GLN A 178 -5.17 12.32 -18.67
C GLN A 178 -4.99 11.53 -19.99
N ASN A 179 -3.89 10.80 -20.11
CA ASN A 179 -3.55 10.01 -21.31
C ASN A 179 -4.09 8.57 -21.25
N LEU A 180 -4.82 8.19 -20.21
CA LEU A 180 -5.48 6.89 -20.16
C LEU A 180 -6.51 6.76 -21.27
N SER A 181 -6.71 5.53 -21.76
CA SER A 181 -7.73 5.24 -22.77
C SER A 181 -9.13 5.65 -22.32
N ASP A 182 -10.01 6.00 -23.27
CA ASP A 182 -11.41 6.39 -23.01
C ASP A 182 -12.16 5.36 -22.15
N THR A 183 -11.88 4.07 -22.35
CA THR A 183 -12.49 2.98 -21.58
C THR A 183 -12.13 3.07 -20.10
N ILE A 184 -10.87 3.37 -19.78
CA ILE A 184 -10.40 3.53 -18.41
C ILE A 184 -10.87 4.86 -17.84
N GLN A 185 -10.82 5.94 -18.62
CA GLN A 185 -11.30 7.27 -18.25
C GLN A 185 -12.75 7.25 -17.74
N LYS A 186 -13.64 6.50 -18.40
CA LYS A 186 -15.05 6.33 -17.97
C LYS A 186 -15.22 5.62 -16.63
N LYS A 187 -14.21 4.89 -16.17
CA LYS A 187 -14.18 4.15 -14.90
C LYS A 187 -13.45 4.90 -13.78
N LEU A 188 -12.91 6.09 -14.07
CA LEU A 188 -12.15 6.88 -13.09
C LEU A 188 -13.05 7.49 -12.02
N GLN A 189 -12.62 7.37 -10.77
CA GLN A 189 -13.12 8.10 -9.63
C GLN A 189 -11.96 8.79 -8.92
N PHE A 190 -12.08 10.09 -8.66
CA PHE A 190 -11.06 10.86 -7.96
C PHE A 190 -11.48 11.13 -6.52
N ILE A 191 -10.60 10.78 -5.57
CA ILE A 191 -10.74 11.11 -4.15
C ILE A 191 -9.57 12.02 -3.79
N SER A 192 -9.89 13.30 -3.53
CA SER A 192 -8.92 14.34 -3.22
C SER A 192 -9.20 14.89 -1.83
N VAL A 193 -8.30 14.65 -0.88
CA VAL A 193 -8.45 15.11 0.50
C VAL A 193 -7.66 16.41 0.70
N PRO A 194 -8.27 17.50 1.22
CA PRO A 194 -7.57 18.75 1.49
C PRO A 194 -6.55 18.59 2.62
N MET A 195 -5.65 19.56 2.80
CA MET A 195 -4.84 19.65 4.02
C MET A 195 -5.75 19.68 5.25
N LEU A 196 -5.37 18.97 6.31
CA LEU A 196 -6.20 18.77 7.50
C LEU A 196 -5.63 19.53 8.68
N ASP A 197 -6.47 19.95 9.62
CA ASP A 197 -6.02 20.52 10.90
C ASP A 197 -5.25 19.44 11.70
N ASP A 198 -4.13 19.82 12.32
CA ASP A 198 -3.33 18.93 13.16
C ASP A 198 -3.78 18.88 14.64
N GLY A 199 -4.82 19.64 15.00
CA GLY A 199 -5.35 19.77 16.35
C GLY A 199 -4.52 20.65 17.28
N LYS A 200 -3.44 21.24 16.77
CA LYS A 200 -2.50 22.12 17.50
C LYS A 200 -2.41 23.51 16.87
N GLY A 201 -3.35 23.86 15.99
CA GLY A 201 -3.37 25.12 15.25
C GLY A 201 -2.49 25.13 14.01
N GLY A 202 -1.96 23.98 13.60
CA GLY A 202 -1.22 23.78 12.36
C GLY A 202 -2.02 22.97 11.33
N MET A 203 -1.42 22.78 10.15
CA MET A 203 -1.97 21.93 9.10
C MET A 203 -1.08 20.70 8.89
N ARG A 204 -1.69 19.53 8.77
CA ARG A 204 -1.02 18.27 8.41
C ARG A 204 -1.40 17.81 7.02
N ARG A 205 -0.48 17.09 6.38
CA ARG A 205 -0.72 16.40 5.12
C ARG A 205 -1.71 15.24 5.34
N PRO A 206 -2.63 14.98 4.40
CA PRO A 206 -3.41 13.75 4.37
C PRO A 206 -2.48 12.52 4.25
N ASN A 207 -2.86 11.43 4.90
CA ASN A 207 -2.21 10.14 4.76
C ASN A 207 -3.17 9.13 4.08
N THR A 208 -2.70 7.90 3.88
CA THR A 208 -3.49 6.81 3.28
C THR A 208 -4.83 6.60 3.99
N ALA A 209 -4.87 6.68 5.32
CA ALA A 209 -6.11 6.45 6.06
C ALA A 209 -7.14 7.54 5.76
N ASP A 210 -6.70 8.80 5.66
CA ASP A 210 -7.59 9.91 5.32
C ASP A 210 -8.21 9.74 3.92
N THR A 211 -7.42 9.32 2.92
CA THR A 211 -7.93 9.14 1.55
C THR A 211 -8.79 7.89 1.39
N VAL A 212 -8.48 6.80 2.09
CA VAL A 212 -9.33 5.59 2.12
C VAL A 212 -10.66 5.88 2.82
N ASN A 213 -10.66 6.60 3.95
CA ASN A 213 -11.91 6.97 4.63
C ASN A 213 -12.78 7.88 3.75
N ALA A 214 -12.19 8.90 3.12
CA ALA A 214 -12.91 9.76 2.19
C ALA A 214 -13.51 8.99 1.00
N TRP A 215 -12.84 7.92 0.55
CA TRP A 215 -13.39 7.02 -0.46
C TRP A 215 -14.57 6.21 0.09
N LEU A 216 -14.45 5.63 1.28
CA LEU A 216 -15.51 4.85 1.92
C LEU A 216 -16.80 5.67 2.15
N GLU A 217 -16.66 6.96 2.45
CA GLU A 217 -17.77 7.92 2.58
C GLU A 217 -18.59 8.09 1.28
N THR A 218 -18.06 7.63 0.13
CA THR A 218 -18.80 7.62 -1.15
C THR A 218 -19.80 6.47 -1.29
N ASN A 219 -20.15 5.80 -0.18
CA ASN A 219 -21.06 4.64 -0.12
C ASN A 219 -20.56 3.45 -0.96
N VAL A 220 -19.29 3.09 -0.73
CA VAL A 220 -18.63 1.94 -1.36
C VAL A 220 -19.43 0.67 -1.07
N GLN A 221 -19.70 -0.11 -2.11
CA GLN A 221 -20.39 -1.39 -1.97
C GLN A 221 -19.37 -2.48 -1.62
N PRO A 222 -19.78 -3.54 -0.91
CA PRO A 222 -18.97 -4.73 -0.74
C PRO A 222 -18.41 -5.22 -2.08
N GLY A 223 -17.14 -5.59 -2.11
CA GLY A 223 -16.49 -6.04 -3.33
C GLY A 223 -15.00 -6.29 -3.17
N SER A 224 -14.39 -6.65 -4.29
CA SER A 224 -12.99 -6.99 -4.40
C SER A 224 -12.12 -5.77 -4.73
N CYS A 225 -11.07 -5.55 -3.93
CA CYS A 225 -10.19 -4.41 -4.06
C CYS A 225 -8.76 -4.82 -4.43
N LEU A 226 -8.20 -4.17 -5.45
CA LEU A 226 -6.78 -4.23 -5.80
C LEU A 226 -6.12 -2.88 -5.51
N ALA A 227 -5.40 -2.78 -4.40
CA ALA A 227 -4.60 -1.59 -4.10
C ALA A 227 -3.24 -1.64 -4.80
N ILE A 228 -2.86 -0.55 -5.46
CA ILE A 228 -1.61 -0.45 -6.21
C ILE A 228 -0.67 0.56 -5.52
N SER A 229 0.51 0.08 -5.16
CA SER A 229 1.62 0.85 -4.59
C SER A 229 2.95 0.46 -5.26
N ASN A 230 4.09 0.74 -4.62
CA ASN A 230 5.40 0.25 -5.02
C ASN A 230 6.16 -0.20 -3.78
N GLN A 231 7.10 -1.12 -3.95
CA GLN A 231 7.99 -1.50 -2.86
C GLN A 231 8.89 -0.33 -2.43
N PRO A 232 9.21 -0.22 -1.13
CA PRO A 232 8.88 -1.15 -0.04
C PRO A 232 7.55 -0.86 0.68
N PHE A 233 6.66 -0.06 0.09
CA PHE A 233 5.47 0.44 0.78
C PHE A 233 4.24 -0.45 0.65
N VAL A 234 4.32 -1.54 -0.12
CA VAL A 234 3.16 -2.40 -0.42
C VAL A 234 2.52 -2.94 0.87
N ALA A 235 3.30 -3.55 1.75
CA ALA A 235 2.80 -4.11 3.02
C ALA A 235 2.24 -3.03 3.97
N TYR A 236 2.85 -1.85 4.04
CA TYR A 236 2.32 -0.73 4.83
C TYR A 236 0.94 -0.30 4.30
N GLN A 237 0.82 -0.08 2.99
CA GLN A 237 -0.45 0.31 2.37
C GLN A 237 -1.50 -0.77 2.57
N HIS A 238 -1.11 -2.04 2.44
CA HIS A 238 -1.99 -3.18 2.73
C HIS A 238 -2.53 -3.11 4.16
N SER A 239 -1.66 -3.01 5.17
CA SER A 239 -2.06 -3.00 6.57
C SER A 239 -2.98 -1.82 6.92
N VAL A 240 -2.72 -0.63 6.36
CA VAL A 240 -3.60 0.54 6.58
C VAL A 240 -4.95 0.34 5.91
N THR A 241 -4.96 0.01 4.62
CA THR A 241 -6.20 -0.15 3.86
C THR A 241 -7.06 -1.29 4.41
N ARG A 242 -6.43 -2.41 4.80
CA ARG A 242 -7.14 -3.55 5.38
C ARG A 242 -7.79 -3.22 6.72
N GLY A 243 -7.12 -2.43 7.56
CA GLY A 243 -7.65 -1.99 8.85
C GLY A 243 -8.87 -1.07 8.75
N LEU A 244 -9.10 -0.44 7.60
CA LEU A 244 -10.21 0.47 7.35
C LEU A 244 -11.33 -0.15 6.53
N LEU A 245 -11.00 -1.01 5.57
CA LEU A 245 -11.99 -1.63 4.70
C LEU A 245 -12.94 -2.55 5.51
N PRO A 246 -14.26 -2.50 5.23
CA PRO A 246 -15.22 -3.45 5.80
C PRO A 246 -14.80 -4.90 5.56
N GLN A 247 -15.13 -5.80 6.51
CA GLN A 247 -14.84 -7.24 6.39
C GLN A 247 -15.54 -7.89 5.19
N THR A 248 -16.57 -7.26 4.65
CA THR A 248 -17.27 -7.68 3.44
C THR A 248 -16.52 -7.37 2.15
N CYS A 249 -15.41 -6.61 2.21
CA CYS A 249 -14.56 -6.35 1.06
C CYS A 249 -13.30 -7.23 1.08
N THR A 250 -12.88 -7.72 -0.08
CA THR A 250 -11.59 -8.41 -0.27
C THR A 250 -10.50 -7.39 -0.60
N LEU A 251 -9.25 -7.66 -0.22
CA LEU A 251 -8.13 -6.76 -0.54
C LEU A 251 -6.88 -7.53 -0.94
N GLU A 252 -6.37 -7.24 -2.13
CA GLU A 252 -4.98 -7.48 -2.51
C GLU A 252 -4.23 -6.16 -2.62
N THR A 253 -2.94 -6.18 -2.32
CA THR A 253 -2.09 -5.00 -2.51
C THR A 253 -0.85 -5.41 -3.27
N VAL A 254 -0.64 -4.77 -4.41
CA VAL A 254 0.38 -5.13 -5.39
C VAL A 254 1.30 -3.95 -5.66
N GLY A 255 2.46 -4.25 -6.22
CA GLY A 255 3.40 -3.20 -6.61
C GLY A 255 4.64 -3.77 -7.28
N GLN A 256 5.23 -2.95 -8.14
CA GLN A 256 6.52 -3.27 -8.76
C GLN A 256 7.61 -3.46 -7.71
N ALA A 257 8.60 -4.26 -8.08
CA ALA A 257 9.83 -4.42 -7.33
C ALA A 257 10.49 -3.05 -7.04
N SER A 258 11.23 -2.98 -5.94
CA SER A 258 11.95 -1.76 -5.60
C SER A 258 13.11 -1.54 -6.56
N THR A 259 13.48 -0.27 -6.73
CA THR A 259 14.62 0.14 -7.54
C THR A 259 15.91 0.00 -6.73
N THR A 260 17.03 -0.26 -7.41
CA THR A 260 18.35 -0.49 -6.78
C THR A 260 18.92 0.73 -6.07
N ASP A 261 18.40 1.92 -6.33
CA ASP A 261 18.76 3.20 -5.69
C ASP A 261 18.04 3.44 -4.36
N THR A 262 17.07 2.60 -3.99
CA THR A 262 16.33 2.75 -2.74
C THR A 262 17.26 2.49 -1.55
N ARG A 263 17.45 3.48 -0.69
CA ARG A 263 18.35 3.40 0.47
C ARG A 263 17.76 2.55 1.61
N ILE A 264 18.62 1.92 2.41
CA ILE A 264 18.21 1.06 3.53
C ILE A 264 17.25 1.76 4.50
N GLY A 265 17.47 3.05 4.79
CA GLY A 265 16.61 3.83 5.68
C GLY A 265 15.15 3.92 5.23
N VAL A 266 14.89 3.82 3.92
CA VAL A 266 13.52 3.79 3.38
C VAL A 266 12.82 2.46 3.69
N TYR A 267 13.56 1.35 3.64
CA TYR A 267 13.03 0.04 4.03
C TYR A 267 12.75 -0.02 5.53
N LEU A 268 13.69 0.46 6.35
CA LEU A 268 13.52 0.49 7.81
C LEU A 268 12.36 1.40 8.25
N ASP A 269 12.19 2.58 7.63
CA ASP A 269 11.00 3.44 7.83
C ASP A 269 9.72 2.69 7.46
N SER A 270 9.73 1.92 6.36
CA SER A 270 8.56 1.12 5.95
C SER A 270 8.25 0.02 6.97
N VAL A 271 9.24 -0.74 7.42
CA VAL A 271 9.08 -1.79 8.44
C VAL A 271 8.51 -1.20 9.74
N ALA A 272 9.08 -0.10 10.23
CA ALA A 272 8.59 0.56 11.44
C ALA A 272 7.11 0.96 11.32
N ARG A 273 6.69 1.47 10.15
CA ARG A 273 5.28 1.81 9.89
C ARG A 273 4.38 0.58 9.82
N ILE A 274 4.84 -0.53 9.26
CA ILE A 274 4.08 -1.77 9.21
C ILE A 274 3.84 -2.28 10.63
N LEU A 275 4.90 -2.38 11.44
CA LEU A 275 4.82 -2.83 12.84
C LEU A 275 3.84 -2.00 13.66
N TYR A 276 3.89 -0.67 13.50
CA TYR A 276 2.97 0.24 14.17
C TYR A 276 1.50 -0.03 13.78
N GLN A 277 1.23 -0.31 12.51
CA GLN A 277 -0.13 -0.61 12.06
C GLN A 277 -0.59 -2.01 12.46
N GLU A 278 0.29 -3.01 12.44
CA GLU A 278 -0.02 -4.35 12.94
C GLU A 278 -0.37 -4.35 14.43
N GLN A 279 0.33 -3.53 15.24
CA GLN A 279 0.00 -3.36 16.66
C GLN A 279 -1.38 -2.74 16.87
N LYS A 280 -1.80 -1.79 16.01
CA LYS A 280 -3.14 -1.18 16.09
C LYS A 280 -4.26 -2.11 15.67
N ASN A 281 -4.00 -2.96 14.67
CA ASN A 281 -5.01 -3.82 14.08
C ASN A 281 -5.27 -5.11 14.89
N LYS A 282 -4.39 -5.47 15.85
CA LYS A 282 -4.43 -6.74 16.61
C LYS A 282 -4.73 -6.56 18.10
#